data_AF-A0A6I4I9W9-F1
#
_entry.id   AF-A0A6I4I9W9-F1
#
_cell.length_a   1.000
_cell.length_b   1.000
_cell.length_c   1.000
_cell.angle_alpha   90.00
_cell.angle_beta   90.00
_cell.angle_gamma   90.00
#
_symmetry.space_group_name_H-M   'P 1'
#
loop_
_entity.id
_entity.type
_entity.pdbx_description
1 polymer ?
#
loop_
_entity_poly.entity_id
_entity_poly.type
_entity_poly.pdbx_seq_one_letter_code
_entity_poly.pdbx_strand_id
1 'polypeptide(L)'
;MAKEIKAIQCPKCGSTQKAELRPDYFRCHNCNTEYFLDNDDITINHNINYKNQPSNASSPNSKSILVIFSVVIIFFVAAIIIPRLFTSGHSNTSNSVIPLTTESDDSFRWSDREVVAFENTAGVPVIAIMGFRDYNNDDKKQKSGNYIAFYNALNSKELSKQRLTELPQERLNNADFSIFQNGDIYAIGNKSILYKIDKTNTRLVNVPADFFTHHEDLAAGIAQVEFIGTSWGDGLKLVTNDGKNRTYFPIADKVYTEKEIYPAERALEKREPGAKTRTYFLFSEKSDDFPDEPIKLMMYTQKDNKGGPNTRPFFQKNDDSFFGRNTVSDFRQGEKYVISYKDLTPGRLYFSPEVLYSDNQYVLIMYKATAAANSNVKVQCLSVPDGRIIFTKPIELDKSIDREAYKYSKGFMLETYEAVYVTDMKGKTVNEFKIIN
;
A
#
# COMPACT_ATOMS: atom_id res chain seq x y z
N MET A 1 -7.92 -22.92 37.51
CA MET A 1 -7.95 -22.49 36.10
C MET A 1 -7.88 -20.97 36.08
N ALA A 2 -6.79 -20.38 35.58
CA ALA A 2 -6.69 -18.94 35.44
C ALA A 2 -7.65 -18.50 34.31
N LYS A 3 -8.63 -17.66 34.62
CA LYS A 3 -9.51 -17.06 33.61
C LYS A 3 -8.75 -15.92 32.95
N GLU A 4 -8.24 -16.14 31.75
CA GLU A 4 -7.76 -15.05 30.90
C GLU A 4 -8.96 -14.30 30.32
N ILE A 5 -9.08 -13.01 30.64
CA ILE A 5 -10.08 -12.12 30.05
C ILE A 5 -9.53 -11.66 28.69
N LYS A 6 -9.99 -12.28 27.60
CA LYS A 6 -9.68 -11.81 26.25
C LYS A 6 -10.61 -10.67 25.86
N ALA A 7 -10.07 -9.62 25.24
CA ALA A 7 -10.86 -8.49 24.76
C ALA A 7 -11.76 -8.93 23.60
N ILE A 8 -13.06 -8.62 23.69
CA ILE A 8 -14.04 -8.94 22.64
C ILE A 8 -13.97 -7.86 21.57
N GLN A 9 -13.58 -8.24 20.35
CA GLN A 9 -13.46 -7.33 19.21
C GLN A 9 -14.78 -7.21 18.44
N CYS A 10 -15.05 -6.02 17.91
CA CYS A 10 -16.12 -5.80 16.98
C CYS A 10 -15.84 -6.57 15.66
N PRO A 11 -16.74 -7.46 15.21
CA PRO A 11 -16.50 -8.27 14.00
C PRO A 11 -16.38 -7.42 12.72
N LYS A 12 -17.00 -6.24 12.71
CA LYS A 12 -16.97 -5.32 11.57
C LYS A 12 -15.64 -4.59 11.43
N CYS A 13 -15.18 -3.93 12.51
CA CYS A 13 -14.02 -3.02 12.44
C CYS A 13 -12.80 -3.45 13.29
N GLY A 14 -12.91 -4.49 14.10
CA GLY A 14 -11.82 -4.95 14.98
C GLY A 14 -11.58 -4.10 16.23
N SER A 15 -12.39 -3.05 16.48
CA SER A 15 -12.29 -2.25 17.70
C SER A 15 -12.60 -3.09 18.94
N THR A 16 -11.84 -2.88 20.02
CA THR A 16 -12.11 -3.42 21.36
C THR A 16 -12.96 -2.47 22.22
N GLN A 17 -13.18 -1.23 21.77
CA GLN A 17 -14.00 -0.24 22.47
C GLN A 17 -15.48 -0.48 22.21
N LYS A 18 -16.23 -0.77 23.27
CA LYS A 18 -17.65 -1.15 23.20
C LYS A 18 -18.41 -0.75 24.46
N ALA A 19 -19.71 -0.56 24.30
CA ALA A 19 -20.68 -0.54 25.39
C ALA A 19 -21.44 -1.87 25.41
N GLU A 20 -21.62 -2.44 26.59
CA GLU A 20 -22.56 -3.54 26.79
C GLU A 20 -23.97 -2.94 26.91
N LEU A 21 -24.87 -3.35 26.01
CA LEU A 21 -26.25 -2.86 26.01
C LEU A 21 -27.14 -3.70 26.94
N ARG A 22 -26.86 -5.00 26.99
CA ARG A 22 -27.45 -6.03 27.86
C ARG A 22 -26.52 -7.26 27.83
N PRO A 23 -26.68 -8.24 28.74
CA PRO A 23 -25.81 -9.41 28.78
C PRO A 23 -25.60 -10.03 27.40
N ASP A 24 -24.34 -10.24 27.01
CA ASP A 24 -23.88 -10.77 25.72
C ASP A 24 -24.18 -9.92 24.46
N TYR A 25 -24.77 -8.73 24.58
CA TYR A 25 -25.02 -7.81 23.47
C TYR A 25 -24.18 -6.54 23.61
N PHE A 26 -23.40 -6.23 22.58
CA PHE A 26 -22.44 -5.13 22.58
C PHE A 26 -22.69 -4.17 21.42
N ARG A 27 -22.48 -2.88 21.65
CA ARG A 27 -22.39 -1.85 20.61
C ARG A 27 -20.96 -1.33 20.53
N CYS A 28 -20.35 -1.41 19.35
CA CYS A 28 -19.01 -0.88 19.11
C CYS A 28 -19.03 0.66 19.15
N HIS A 29 -18.17 1.27 19.97
CA HIS A 29 -18.05 2.74 20.02
C HIS A 29 -17.47 3.36 18.75
N ASN A 30 -16.77 2.55 17.95
CA ASN A 30 -16.07 3.05 16.77
C ASN A 30 -16.95 3.08 15.51
N CYS A 31 -17.70 2.01 15.24
CA CYS A 31 -18.52 1.90 14.03
C CYS A 31 -20.01 1.73 14.30
N ASN A 32 -20.44 1.87 15.56
CA ASN A 32 -21.82 1.71 16.03
C ASN A 32 -22.47 0.36 15.68
N THR A 33 -21.68 -0.63 15.29
CA THR A 33 -22.20 -1.97 15.00
C THR A 33 -22.57 -2.66 16.29
N GLU A 34 -23.81 -3.13 16.34
CA GLU A 34 -24.30 -4.02 17.39
C GLU A 34 -23.99 -5.47 17.01
N TYR A 35 -23.52 -6.23 17.97
CA TYR A 35 -23.17 -7.64 17.82
C TYR A 35 -23.40 -8.35 19.15
N PHE A 36 -23.69 -9.64 19.10
CA PHE A 36 -23.89 -10.47 20.28
C PHE A 36 -22.97 -11.69 20.23
N LEU A 37 -22.68 -12.25 21.40
CA LEU A 37 -22.01 -13.55 21.49
C LEU A 37 -23.07 -14.63 21.39
N ASP A 38 -23.07 -15.35 20.28
CA ASP A 38 -23.88 -16.56 20.14
C ASP A 38 -23.14 -17.71 20.82
N ASN A 39 -23.78 -18.35 21.80
CA ASN A 39 -23.21 -19.46 22.58
C ASN A 39 -23.76 -20.82 22.13
N ASP A 40 -24.32 -20.92 20.91
CA ASP A 40 -24.97 -22.15 20.46
C ASP A 40 -24.07 -22.98 19.50
N ASP A 41 -23.17 -23.78 20.08
CA ASP A 41 -22.81 -25.09 19.54
C ASP A 41 -23.95 -26.09 19.83
N ILE A 42 -25.15 -25.81 19.31
CA ILE A 42 -26.26 -26.79 19.32
C ILE A 42 -26.45 -27.29 17.89
N THR A 43 -25.80 -28.41 17.57
CA THR A 43 -26.11 -29.20 16.38
C THR A 43 -27.53 -29.76 16.52
N ILE A 44 -28.53 -29.05 16.02
CA ILE A 44 -29.89 -29.60 15.89
C ILE A 44 -29.85 -30.64 14.77
N ASN A 45 -29.74 -31.93 15.14
CA ASN A 45 -29.93 -33.04 14.22
C ASN A 45 -31.41 -33.10 13.80
N HIS A 46 -31.73 -32.53 12.64
CA HIS A 46 -33.02 -32.71 12.00
C HIS A 46 -33.11 -34.13 11.41
N ASN A 47 -33.73 -35.06 12.14
CA ASN A 47 -34.07 -36.38 11.61
C ASN A 47 -35.42 -36.30 10.89
N ILE A 48 -35.39 -36.17 9.56
CA ILE A 48 -36.59 -36.17 8.71
C ILE A 48 -36.90 -37.61 8.29
N ASN A 49 -37.88 -38.22 8.95
CA ASN A 49 -38.49 -39.48 8.51
C ASN A 49 -39.57 -39.18 7.45
N TYR A 50 -39.31 -39.57 6.21
CA TYR A 50 -40.32 -39.56 5.14
C TYR A 50 -41.24 -40.78 5.26
N LYS A 51 -42.42 -40.62 5.87
CA LYS A 51 -43.59 -41.45 5.52
C LYS A 51 -44.89 -40.64 5.58
N ASN A 52 -45.59 -40.69 4.45
CA ASN A 52 -47.02 -40.44 4.21
C ASN A 52 -47.48 -38.99 4.00
N GLN A 53 -47.65 -38.64 2.72
CA GLN A 53 -48.71 -37.75 2.20
C GLN A 53 -50.10 -38.43 2.36
N PRO A 54 -51.27 -37.77 2.11
CA PRO A 54 -51.50 -36.43 1.55
C PRO A 54 -52.60 -35.59 2.26
N SER A 55 -52.70 -34.29 1.95
CA SER A 55 -53.97 -33.69 1.47
C SER A 55 -53.88 -32.17 1.17
N ASN A 56 -54.49 -31.83 0.03
CA ASN A 56 -55.17 -30.59 -0.35
C ASN A 56 -54.38 -29.28 -0.50
N ALA A 57 -54.03 -28.99 -1.76
CA ALA A 57 -53.71 -27.65 -2.24
C ALA A 57 -54.99 -26.90 -2.66
N SER A 58 -55.22 -25.73 -2.09
CA SER A 58 -56.18 -24.73 -2.53
C SER A 58 -55.62 -23.92 -3.69
N SER A 59 -56.46 -23.69 -4.72
CA SER A 59 -56.12 -22.99 -5.96
C SER A 59 -55.89 -21.47 -5.79
N PRO A 60 -55.01 -20.84 -6.57
CA PRO A 60 -54.96 -19.39 -6.73
C PRO A 60 -55.75 -18.91 -7.96
N ASN A 61 -56.33 -17.73 -7.77
CA ASN A 61 -57.31 -17.04 -8.60
C ASN A 61 -56.71 -16.50 -9.92
N SER A 62 -57.41 -16.70 -11.04
CA SER A 62 -56.95 -16.48 -12.41
C SER A 62 -57.33 -15.09 -12.96
N LYS A 63 -56.64 -14.01 -12.58
CA LYS A 63 -56.81 -12.71 -13.26
C LYS A 63 -55.54 -11.88 -13.52
N SER A 64 -54.33 -12.40 -13.24
CA SER A 64 -53.09 -11.60 -13.40
C SER A 64 -52.04 -12.19 -14.36
N ILE A 65 -52.34 -13.28 -15.07
CA ILE A 65 -51.35 -13.95 -15.95
C ILE A 65 -51.39 -13.43 -17.40
N LEU A 66 -52.43 -12.69 -17.80
CA LEU A 66 -52.60 -12.21 -19.19
C LEU A 66 -51.84 -10.91 -19.52
N VAL A 67 -51.35 -10.17 -18.52
CA VAL A 67 -50.64 -8.89 -18.72
C VAL A 67 -49.12 -9.08 -18.82
N ILE A 68 -48.59 -10.17 -18.26
CA ILE A 68 -47.13 -10.43 -18.27
C ILE A 68 -46.69 -11.04 -19.61
N PHE A 69 -47.53 -11.85 -20.25
CA PHE A 69 -47.20 -12.45 -21.55
C PHE A 69 -47.21 -11.46 -22.72
N SER A 70 -48.00 -10.37 -22.65
CA SER A 70 -48.05 -9.37 -23.71
C SER A 70 -46.83 -8.44 -23.74
N VAL A 71 -46.21 -8.15 -22.58
CA VAL A 71 -45.02 -7.28 -22.50
C VAL A 71 -43.75 -8.00 -22.96
N VAL A 72 -43.63 -9.31 -22.69
CA VAL A 72 -42.44 -10.10 -23.07
C VAL A 72 -42.37 -10.35 -24.58
N ILE A 73 -43.52 -10.54 -25.25
CA ILE A 73 -43.57 -10.75 -26.71
C ILE A 73 -43.22 -9.47 -27.47
N ILE A 74 -43.65 -8.29 -26.99
CA ILE A 74 -43.33 -6.99 -27.62
C ILE A 74 -41.82 -6.70 -27.53
N PHE A 75 -41.18 -7.02 -26.40
CA PHE A 75 -39.73 -6.85 -26.24
C PHE A 75 -38.91 -7.78 -27.15
N PHE A 76 -39.35 -9.03 -27.33
CA PHE A 76 -38.69 -9.98 -28.23
C PHE A 76 -38.83 -9.60 -29.71
N VAL A 77 -39.99 -9.06 -30.13
CA VAL A 77 -40.19 -8.61 -31.51
C VAL A 77 -39.40 -7.33 -31.80
N ALA A 78 -39.29 -6.41 -30.84
CA ALA A 78 -38.48 -5.19 -30.98
C ALA A 78 -36.97 -5.49 -31.09
N ALA A 79 -36.46 -6.45 -30.31
CA ALA A 79 -35.04 -6.83 -30.33
C ALA A 79 -34.59 -7.45 -31.67
N ILE A 80 -35.50 -8.08 -32.42
CA ILE A 80 -35.18 -8.74 -33.70
C ILE A 80 -35.31 -7.77 -34.89
N ILE A 81 -36.25 -6.81 -34.83
CA ILE A 81 -36.52 -5.91 -35.97
C ILE A 81 -35.59 -4.69 -36.00
N ILE A 82 -35.19 -4.15 -34.83
CA ILE A 82 -34.38 -2.92 -34.75
C ILE A 82 -32.98 -3.06 -35.39
N PRO A 83 -32.25 -4.19 -35.28
CA PRO A 83 -30.95 -4.33 -35.94
C PRO A 83 -31.02 -4.39 -37.47
N ARG A 84 -32.19 -4.70 -38.06
CA ARG A 84 -32.36 -4.79 -39.52
C ARG A 84 -32.71 -3.47 -40.20
N LEU A 85 -32.98 -2.41 -39.42
CA LEU A 85 -33.23 -1.06 -39.94
C LEU A 85 -31.95 -0.20 -40.04
N PHE A 86 -30.80 -0.71 -39.56
CA PHE A 86 -29.50 -0.03 -39.58
C PHE A 86 -28.40 -0.79 -40.35
N THR A 87 -28.78 -1.53 -41.40
CA THR A 87 -27.81 -2.09 -42.35
C THR A 87 -27.75 -1.24 -43.61
N SER A 88 -26.85 -0.26 -43.64
CA SER A 88 -26.42 0.40 -44.87
C SER A 88 -25.43 -0.52 -45.58
N GLY A 89 -25.75 -0.91 -46.82
CA GLY A 89 -24.96 -1.83 -47.62
C GLY A 89 -23.55 -1.31 -47.95
N HIS A 90 -22.63 -2.26 -48.13
CA HIS A 90 -21.34 -2.02 -48.78
C HIS A 90 -21.55 -1.67 -50.26
N SER A 91 -21.00 -0.54 -50.71
CA SER A 91 -20.57 -0.35 -52.09
C SER A 91 -19.29 0.48 -52.14
N ASN A 92 -18.37 0.05 -53.01
CA ASN A 92 -17.00 0.52 -53.13
C ASN A 92 -16.88 1.88 -53.83
N THR A 93 -15.75 2.54 -53.54
CA THR A 93 -14.99 3.52 -54.37
C THR A 93 -15.62 4.89 -54.66
N SER A 94 -15.12 5.93 -53.97
CA SER A 94 -14.16 6.92 -54.52
C SER A 94 -14.24 8.27 -53.79
N ASN A 95 -13.10 8.67 -53.23
CA ASN A 95 -12.63 10.00 -52.84
C ASN A 95 -13.66 11.13 -52.63
N SER A 96 -13.93 11.43 -51.36
CA SER A 96 -14.09 12.82 -50.92
C SER A 96 -13.46 12.97 -49.55
N VAL A 97 -12.46 13.86 -49.50
CA VAL A 97 -11.71 14.21 -48.29
C VAL A 97 -12.66 14.97 -47.37
N ILE A 98 -13.06 14.32 -46.28
CA ILE A 98 -13.62 14.97 -45.08
C ILE A 98 -12.50 14.92 -44.04
N PRO A 99 -12.15 16.03 -43.36
CA PRO A 99 -11.06 16.00 -42.41
C PRO A 99 -11.47 15.11 -41.24
N LEU A 100 -10.85 13.92 -41.18
CA LEU A 100 -10.75 13.17 -39.94
C LEU A 100 -9.99 14.08 -38.97
N THR A 101 -10.68 14.64 -37.99
CA THR A 101 -10.04 14.89 -36.69
C THR A 101 -9.62 13.52 -36.18
N THR A 102 -8.40 13.15 -36.53
CA THR A 102 -7.67 12.03 -35.96
C THR A 102 -7.46 12.33 -34.48
N GLU A 103 -8.44 12.01 -33.65
CA GLU A 103 -8.12 11.63 -32.27
C GLU A 103 -7.32 10.34 -32.39
N SER A 104 -6.01 10.51 -32.48
CA SER A 104 -5.06 9.42 -32.54
C SER A 104 -5.21 8.60 -31.26
N ASP A 105 -5.71 7.37 -31.39
CA ASP A 105 -5.59 6.36 -30.34
C ASP A 105 -4.08 6.12 -30.12
N ASP A 106 -3.53 6.85 -29.13
CA ASP A 106 -2.17 6.74 -28.60
C ASP A 106 -2.17 5.67 -27.50
N SER A 107 -2.84 4.53 -27.73
CA SER A 107 -2.91 3.45 -26.77
C SER A 107 -1.52 2.85 -26.55
N PHE A 108 -1.08 2.87 -25.30
CA PHE A 108 0.18 2.29 -24.84
C PHE A 108 -0.04 1.47 -23.56
N ARG A 109 0.89 0.58 -23.28
CA ARG A 109 0.96 -0.20 -22.04
C ARG A 109 2.27 0.11 -21.32
N TRP A 110 2.27 0.08 -20.00
CA TRP A 110 3.47 0.18 -19.20
C TRP A 110 3.99 -1.20 -18.85
N SER A 111 5.24 -1.50 -19.20
CA SER A 111 5.99 -2.65 -18.69
C SER A 111 7.16 -2.20 -17.82
N ASP A 112 7.65 -3.11 -16.96
CA ASP A 112 8.86 -2.94 -16.15
C ASP A 112 8.93 -1.57 -15.47
N ARG A 113 7.89 -1.31 -14.68
CA ARG A 113 7.55 0.00 -14.18
C ARG A 113 7.58 0.03 -12.66
N GLU A 114 7.81 1.24 -12.17
CA GLU A 114 7.68 1.60 -10.78
C GLU A 114 6.73 2.78 -10.65
N VAL A 115 6.07 2.86 -9.50
CA VAL A 115 5.14 3.93 -9.19
C VAL A 115 5.55 4.57 -7.87
N VAL A 116 5.36 5.89 -7.81
CA VAL A 116 5.41 6.64 -6.55
C VAL A 116 4.28 7.65 -6.52
N ALA A 117 3.63 7.76 -5.37
CA ALA A 117 2.59 8.73 -5.12
C ALA A 117 3.12 9.86 -4.23
N PHE A 118 2.76 11.11 -4.51
CA PHE A 118 3.14 12.26 -3.70
C PHE A 118 2.19 13.45 -3.87
N GLU A 119 2.25 14.44 -2.97
CA GLU A 119 1.59 15.74 -3.15
C GLU A 119 2.62 16.76 -3.65
N ASN A 120 2.31 17.42 -4.77
CA ASN A 120 3.17 18.43 -5.36
C ASN A 120 3.12 19.73 -4.55
N THR A 121 3.99 20.72 -4.84
CA THR A 121 4.04 21.95 -4.02
C THR A 121 2.79 22.83 -4.14
N ALA A 122 1.92 22.58 -5.13
CA ALA A 122 0.62 23.21 -5.28
C ALA A 122 -0.53 22.47 -4.55
N GLY A 123 -0.24 21.41 -3.79
CA GLY A 123 -1.26 20.61 -3.09
C GLY A 123 -2.03 19.65 -3.99
N VAL A 124 -1.54 19.36 -5.19
CA VAL A 124 -2.14 18.38 -6.09
C VAL A 124 -1.56 17.00 -5.77
N PRO A 125 -2.39 15.98 -5.49
CA PRO A 125 -1.92 14.61 -5.39
C PRO A 125 -1.54 14.09 -6.79
N VAL A 126 -0.34 13.55 -6.90
CA VAL A 126 0.31 13.11 -8.13
C VAL A 126 0.69 11.65 -8.03
N ILE A 127 0.49 10.92 -9.12
CA ILE A 127 1.03 9.59 -9.35
C ILE A 127 2.11 9.71 -10.42
N ALA A 128 3.34 9.34 -10.11
CA ALA A 128 4.42 9.24 -11.07
C ALA A 128 4.65 7.77 -11.43
N ILE A 129 4.78 7.48 -12.73
CA ILE A 129 5.10 6.16 -13.25
C ILE A 129 6.36 6.28 -14.08
N MET A 130 7.40 5.54 -13.71
CA MET A 130 8.64 5.41 -14.46
C MET A 130 8.77 3.98 -14.96
N GLY A 131 9.01 3.79 -16.25
CA GLY A 131 9.11 2.46 -16.85
C GLY A 131 9.12 2.52 -18.37
N PHE A 132 8.90 1.36 -18.99
CA PHE A 132 8.86 1.25 -20.44
C PHE A 132 7.42 1.44 -20.95
N ARG A 133 7.20 2.39 -21.86
CA ARG A 133 5.92 2.52 -22.58
C ARG A 133 6.00 1.74 -23.89
N ASP A 134 5.12 0.76 -24.05
CA ASP A 134 4.96 -0.02 -25.27
C ASP A 134 3.74 0.48 -26.05
N TYR A 135 3.97 1.06 -27.23
CA TYR A 135 2.93 1.53 -28.14
C TYR A 135 2.52 0.40 -29.08
N ASN A 136 1.24 0.02 -29.03
CA ASN A 136 0.70 -1.13 -29.77
C ASN A 136 0.60 -0.91 -31.29
N ASN A 137 0.64 0.34 -31.75
CA ASN A 137 0.52 0.68 -33.16
C ASN A 137 1.89 0.59 -33.83
N ASP A 138 2.01 -0.25 -34.87
CA ASP A 138 3.26 -0.48 -35.62
C ASP A 138 3.90 0.82 -36.12
N ASP A 139 3.10 1.79 -36.58
CA ASP A 139 3.59 3.11 -37.04
C ASP A 139 4.18 3.96 -35.90
N LYS A 140 3.83 3.61 -34.66
CA LYS A 140 4.24 4.33 -33.44
C LYS A 140 5.22 3.52 -32.59
N LYS A 141 5.65 2.33 -33.01
CA LYS A 141 6.60 1.49 -32.27
C LYS A 141 7.93 2.20 -31.96
N GLN A 142 8.35 3.10 -32.84
CA GLN A 142 9.48 4.02 -32.65
C GLN A 142 9.33 4.99 -31.46
N LYS A 143 8.11 5.21 -30.97
CA LYS A 143 7.81 5.98 -29.75
C LYS A 143 7.98 5.15 -28.48
N SER A 144 8.01 3.81 -28.56
CA SER A 144 8.27 2.95 -27.42
C SER A 144 9.66 3.24 -26.84
N GLY A 145 9.78 3.12 -25.53
CA GLY A 145 10.99 3.48 -24.81
C GLY A 145 10.72 3.75 -23.34
N ASN A 146 11.76 4.21 -22.64
CA ASN A 146 11.64 4.55 -21.23
C ASN A 146 11.13 5.96 -21.03
N TYR A 147 10.12 6.08 -20.19
CA TYR A 147 9.48 7.33 -19.84
C TYR A 147 9.31 7.42 -18.34
N ILE A 148 9.19 8.66 -17.87
CA ILE A 148 8.44 8.96 -16.67
C ILE A 148 7.25 9.84 -17.05
N ALA A 149 6.10 9.56 -16.47
CA ALA A 149 4.93 10.42 -16.60
C ALA A 149 4.26 10.64 -15.27
N PHE A 150 3.63 11.80 -15.16
CA PHE A 150 2.99 12.26 -13.94
C PHE A 150 1.52 12.51 -14.22
N TYR A 151 0.67 12.06 -13.32
CA TYR A 151 -0.77 12.13 -13.45
C TYR A 151 -1.37 12.79 -12.23
N ASN A 152 -2.43 13.56 -12.43
CA ASN A 152 -3.26 14.02 -11.34
C ASN A 152 -4.05 12.83 -10.78
N ALA A 153 -3.82 12.49 -9.51
CA ALA A 153 -4.39 11.30 -8.90
C ALA A 153 -5.92 11.37 -8.77
N LEU A 154 -6.52 12.57 -8.77
CA LEU A 154 -7.97 12.76 -8.56
C LEU A 154 -8.80 12.63 -9.84
N ASN A 155 -8.21 12.90 -11.00
CA ASN A 155 -8.94 12.88 -12.29
C ASN A 155 -8.19 12.13 -13.41
N SER A 156 -7.07 11.48 -13.08
CA SER A 156 -6.26 10.66 -13.98
C SER A 156 -5.67 11.40 -15.18
N LYS A 157 -5.72 12.74 -15.21
CA LYS A 157 -5.16 13.55 -16.31
C LYS A 157 -3.63 13.53 -16.26
N GLU A 158 -2.97 13.23 -17.39
CA GLU A 158 -1.52 13.39 -17.54
C GLU A 158 -1.15 14.87 -17.36
N LEU A 159 -0.28 15.14 -16.38
CA LEU A 159 0.25 16.47 -16.07
C LEU A 159 1.47 16.77 -16.93
N SER A 160 2.36 15.78 -17.07
CA SER A 160 3.60 15.88 -17.83
C SER A 160 4.13 14.48 -18.15
N LYS A 161 5.00 14.41 -19.16
CA LYS A 161 5.77 13.21 -19.50
C LYS A 161 7.16 13.59 -20.01
N GLN A 162 8.14 12.74 -19.74
CA GLN A 162 9.51 12.90 -20.22
C GLN A 162 10.01 11.55 -20.74
N ARG A 163 10.62 11.55 -21.93
CA ARG A 163 11.38 10.41 -22.43
C ARG A 163 12.74 10.41 -21.73
N LEU A 164 13.14 9.28 -21.18
CA LEU A 164 14.40 9.10 -20.47
C LEU A 164 15.45 8.59 -21.47
N THR A 165 16.03 9.50 -22.23
CA THR A 165 16.97 9.18 -23.33
C THR A 165 18.34 8.72 -22.86
N GLU A 166 18.70 9.01 -21.61
CA GLU A 166 19.95 8.57 -20.98
C GLU A 166 19.90 7.10 -20.55
N LEU A 167 18.69 6.54 -20.44
CA LEU A 167 18.50 5.12 -20.18
C LEU A 167 18.51 4.34 -21.50
N PRO A 168 18.89 3.04 -21.48
CA PRO A 168 18.71 2.16 -22.63
C PRO A 168 17.29 2.27 -23.16
N GLN A 169 17.07 2.23 -24.47
CA GLN A 169 15.71 2.30 -25.05
C GLN A 169 15.06 0.91 -25.20
N GLU A 170 15.43 0.02 -24.28
CA GLU A 170 14.90 -1.33 -24.08
C GLU A 170 14.25 -1.40 -22.69
N ARG A 171 13.60 -2.53 -22.37
CA ARG A 171 12.90 -2.71 -21.09
C ARG A 171 13.86 -2.55 -19.92
N LEU A 172 13.48 -1.71 -18.94
CA LEU A 172 14.29 -1.48 -17.75
C LEU A 172 14.20 -2.68 -16.82
N ASN A 173 15.32 -3.26 -16.46
CA ASN A 173 15.30 -4.31 -15.43
C ASN A 173 15.18 -3.74 -14.01
N ASN A 174 15.44 -2.44 -13.82
CA ASN A 174 15.53 -1.82 -12.49
C ASN A 174 15.18 -0.32 -12.56
N ALA A 175 13.90 0.01 -12.42
CA ALA A 175 13.52 1.31 -11.88
C ALA A 175 13.29 1.15 -10.38
N ASP A 176 13.46 2.20 -9.59
CA ASP A 176 13.07 2.21 -8.16
C ASP A 176 12.77 3.64 -7.71
N PHE A 177 11.93 3.81 -6.69
CA PHE A 177 11.65 5.09 -6.05
C PHE A 177 11.84 5.00 -4.53
N SER A 178 12.30 6.09 -3.93
CA SER A 178 12.34 6.21 -2.48
C SER A 178 11.96 7.63 -2.03
N ILE A 179 11.08 7.71 -1.03
CA ILE A 179 10.70 8.95 -0.38
C ILE A 179 11.53 9.09 0.90
N PHE A 180 12.38 10.11 0.92
CA PHE A 180 13.25 10.41 2.06
C PHE A 180 12.52 11.22 3.12
N GLN A 181 13.01 11.22 4.36
CA GLN A 181 12.35 11.85 5.51
C GLN A 181 12.23 13.36 5.40
N ASN A 182 13.10 14.00 4.63
CA ASN A 182 13.01 15.43 4.30
C ASN A 182 11.92 15.73 3.24
N GLY A 183 11.23 14.70 2.75
CA GLY A 183 10.20 14.79 1.72
C GLY A 183 10.74 14.85 0.29
N ASP A 184 12.05 14.73 0.09
CA ASP A 184 12.62 14.52 -1.25
C ASP A 184 12.24 13.14 -1.78
N ILE A 185 12.08 13.04 -3.09
CA ILE A 185 11.77 11.78 -3.76
C ILE A 185 12.84 11.54 -4.79
N TYR A 186 13.58 10.45 -4.62
CA TYR A 186 14.61 10.01 -5.55
C TYR A 186 14.10 8.85 -6.38
N ALA A 187 14.65 8.72 -7.59
CA ALA A 187 14.42 7.58 -8.45
C ALA A 187 15.75 7.04 -8.96
N ILE A 188 15.84 5.72 -9.13
CA ILE A 188 17.00 5.09 -9.74
C ILE A 188 16.57 4.50 -11.07
N GLY A 189 17.31 4.81 -12.13
CA GLY A 189 17.15 4.19 -13.45
C GLY A 189 18.34 3.29 -13.78
N ASN A 190 18.07 2.02 -14.10
CA ASN A 190 19.05 1.04 -14.54
C ASN A 190 20.23 0.83 -13.56
N LYS A 191 19.98 0.97 -12.25
CA LYS A 191 21.00 0.89 -11.18
C LYS A 191 22.20 1.81 -11.35
N SER A 192 22.14 2.83 -12.22
CA SER A 192 23.30 3.64 -12.59
C SER A 192 23.02 5.13 -12.55
N ILE A 193 21.79 5.55 -12.82
CA ILE A 193 21.42 6.97 -12.84
C ILE A 193 20.50 7.27 -11.66
N LEU A 194 20.91 8.23 -10.83
CA LEU A 194 20.10 8.78 -9.77
C LEU A 194 19.38 10.04 -10.26
N TYR A 195 18.08 10.08 -10.02
CA TYR A 195 17.23 11.22 -10.31
C TYR A 195 16.56 11.74 -9.05
N LYS A 196 16.11 12.98 -9.10
CA LYS A 196 15.26 13.61 -8.09
C LYS A 196 13.99 14.15 -8.75
N ILE A 197 12.84 13.93 -8.11
CA ILE A 197 11.58 14.55 -8.55
C ILE A 197 11.58 16.02 -8.13
N ASP A 198 11.44 16.90 -9.12
CA ASP A 198 11.07 18.30 -8.93
C ASP A 198 9.56 18.37 -8.71
N LYS A 199 9.14 18.41 -7.44
CA LYS A 199 7.74 18.46 -7.04
C LYS A 199 7.03 19.74 -7.45
N THR A 200 7.75 20.80 -7.83
CA THR A 200 7.12 22.06 -8.25
C THR A 200 6.72 22.01 -9.72
N ASN A 201 7.64 21.52 -10.56
CA ASN A 201 7.41 21.45 -12.00
C ASN A 201 6.90 20.08 -12.47
N THR A 202 6.76 19.13 -11.54
CA THR A 202 6.27 17.77 -11.81
C THR A 202 7.10 17.13 -12.93
N ARG A 203 8.41 17.01 -12.68
CA ARG A 203 9.39 16.46 -13.62
C ARG A 203 10.47 15.69 -12.87
N LEU A 204 11.10 14.77 -13.58
CA LEU A 204 12.31 14.08 -13.13
C LEU A 204 13.54 14.85 -13.60
N VAL A 205 14.48 15.07 -12.69
CA VAL A 205 15.72 15.79 -12.93
C VAL A 205 16.88 14.90 -12.56
N ASN A 206 17.91 14.82 -13.42
CA ASN A 206 19.12 14.07 -13.13
C ASN A 206 19.85 14.71 -11.94
N VAL A 207 20.31 13.89 -10.99
CA VAL A 207 21.17 14.36 -9.91
C VAL A 207 22.58 14.56 -10.45
N PRO A 208 23.12 15.79 -10.43
CA PRO A 208 24.40 16.09 -11.06
C PRO A 208 25.56 15.34 -10.38
N ALA A 209 26.64 15.08 -11.12
CA ALA A 209 27.78 14.32 -10.61
C ALA A 209 28.45 14.98 -9.39
N ASP A 210 28.39 16.31 -9.29
CA ASP A 210 28.96 17.06 -8.17
C ASP A 210 28.26 16.79 -6.83
N PHE A 211 27.07 16.19 -6.85
CA PHE A 211 26.35 15.69 -5.69
C PHE A 211 27.13 14.64 -4.88
N PHE A 212 28.10 13.96 -5.50
CA PHE A 212 28.95 12.97 -4.84
C PHE A 212 30.39 13.45 -4.67
N THR A 213 30.88 14.35 -5.53
CA THR A 213 32.32 14.60 -5.68
C THR A 213 32.94 15.41 -4.56
N HIS A 214 32.13 16.03 -3.68
CA HIS A 214 32.65 16.70 -2.48
C HIS A 214 33.12 15.70 -1.40
N HIS A 215 32.83 14.41 -1.57
CA HIS A 215 33.40 13.33 -0.76
C HIS A 215 34.57 12.67 -1.50
N GLU A 216 35.76 12.71 -0.90
CA GLU A 216 36.97 12.09 -1.48
C GLU A 216 36.77 10.60 -1.80
N ASP A 217 36.03 9.89 -0.94
CA ASP A 217 35.67 8.48 -1.12
C ASP A 217 34.83 8.18 -2.37
N LEU A 218 34.18 9.19 -2.95
CA LEU A 218 33.32 9.07 -4.13
C LEU A 218 33.90 9.79 -5.36
N ALA A 219 35.11 10.35 -5.25
CA ALA A 219 35.72 11.16 -6.31
C ALA A 219 35.98 10.39 -7.62
N ALA A 220 36.07 9.06 -7.56
CA ALA A 220 36.18 8.20 -8.74
C ALA A 220 34.90 8.19 -9.61
N GLY A 221 33.80 8.72 -9.10
CA GLY A 221 32.47 8.62 -9.71
C GLY A 221 31.76 7.31 -9.37
N ILE A 222 30.47 7.24 -9.73
CA ILE A 222 29.57 6.16 -9.35
C ILE A 222 29.31 5.22 -10.54
N ALA A 223 29.57 3.93 -10.35
CA ALA A 223 29.28 2.88 -11.32
C ALA A 223 27.89 2.26 -11.09
N GLN A 224 27.50 2.08 -9.83
CA GLN A 224 26.18 1.56 -9.46
C GLN A 224 25.58 2.28 -8.25
N VAL A 225 24.26 2.39 -8.23
CA VAL A 225 23.46 3.00 -7.17
C VAL A 225 22.21 2.16 -6.91
N GLU A 226 21.94 1.90 -5.64
CA GLU A 226 20.73 1.25 -5.14
C GLU A 226 20.26 1.96 -3.87
N PHE A 227 18.95 1.94 -3.57
CA PHE A 227 18.48 2.40 -2.27
C PHE A 227 18.84 1.38 -1.18
N ILE A 228 19.13 1.87 0.03
CA ILE A 228 19.17 1.00 1.20
C ILE A 228 17.75 0.68 1.65
N GLY A 229 17.56 -0.42 2.39
CA GLY A 229 16.24 -0.73 2.94
C GLY A 229 15.77 0.36 3.91
N THR A 230 14.48 0.72 3.87
CA THR A 230 13.88 1.84 4.63
C THR A 230 14.08 1.74 6.15
N SER A 231 14.30 0.54 6.69
CA SER A 231 14.64 0.33 8.11
C SER A 231 16.04 0.79 8.51
N TRP A 232 16.93 1.06 7.54
CA TRP A 232 18.35 1.38 7.74
C TRP A 232 18.69 2.85 7.51
N GLY A 233 17.69 3.67 7.18
CA GLY A 233 17.82 5.11 6.95
C GLY A 233 17.55 5.50 5.49
N ASP A 234 17.80 6.78 5.17
CA ASP A 234 17.55 7.36 3.86
C ASP A 234 18.87 7.43 3.09
N GLY A 235 19.30 6.27 2.59
CA GLY A 235 20.64 6.11 2.04
C GLY A 235 20.69 5.38 0.71
N LEU A 236 21.89 5.42 0.14
CA LEU A 236 22.26 4.81 -1.13
C LEU A 236 23.40 3.83 -0.89
N LYS A 237 23.27 2.61 -1.41
CA LYS A 237 24.40 1.72 -1.65
C LYS A 237 25.03 2.10 -2.96
N LEU A 238 26.32 2.38 -2.94
CA LEU A 238 27.09 2.84 -4.09
C LEU A 238 28.23 1.87 -4.38
N VAL A 239 28.47 1.62 -5.65
CA VAL A 239 29.73 1.06 -6.16
C VAL A 239 30.41 2.16 -6.95
N THR A 240 31.62 2.54 -6.57
CA THR A 240 32.41 3.56 -7.31
C THR A 240 33.04 2.98 -8.57
N ASN A 241 33.49 3.83 -9.50
CA ASN A 241 34.16 3.36 -10.73
C ASN A 241 35.48 2.62 -10.48
N ASP A 242 36.12 2.83 -9.33
CA ASP A 242 37.30 2.07 -8.88
C ASP A 242 36.93 0.81 -8.07
N GLY A 243 35.64 0.44 -8.03
CA GLY A 243 35.17 -0.84 -7.50
C GLY A 243 34.98 -0.90 -5.98
N LYS A 244 34.84 0.26 -5.30
CA LYS A 244 34.64 0.32 -3.85
C LYS A 244 33.17 0.42 -3.50
N ASN A 245 32.73 -0.38 -2.52
CA ASN A 245 31.40 -0.26 -1.92
C ASN A 245 31.38 0.87 -0.90
N ARG A 246 30.35 1.71 -0.97
CA ARG A 246 30.08 2.80 -0.03
C ARG A 246 28.60 2.86 0.31
N THR A 247 28.28 3.33 1.50
CA THR A 247 26.92 3.73 1.85
C THR A 247 26.89 5.24 2.05
N TYR A 248 26.10 5.94 1.27
CA TYR A 248 25.97 7.40 1.33
C TYR A 248 24.59 7.77 1.81
N PHE A 249 24.52 8.71 2.76
CA PHE A 249 23.27 9.25 3.30
C PHE A 249 23.13 10.72 2.90
N PRO A 250 22.40 11.04 1.82
CA PRO A 250 22.35 12.40 1.27
C PRO A 250 21.86 13.48 2.24
N ILE A 251 20.93 13.16 3.15
CA ILE A 251 20.39 14.16 4.10
C ILE A 251 21.41 14.49 5.19
N ALA A 252 22.13 13.47 5.67
CA ALA A 252 23.18 13.64 6.67
C ALA A 252 24.51 14.11 6.05
N ASP A 253 24.61 14.03 4.73
CA ASP A 253 25.80 14.28 3.92
C ASP A 253 27.03 13.50 4.42
N LYS A 254 26.87 12.18 4.55
CA LYS A 254 27.91 11.30 5.08
C LYS A 254 28.06 10.02 4.29
N VAL A 255 29.31 9.65 4.04
CA VAL A 255 29.72 8.41 3.40
C VAL A 255 30.32 7.48 4.45
N TYR A 256 29.98 6.21 4.35
CA TYR A 256 30.48 5.16 5.21
C TYR A 256 31.07 4.02 4.38
N THR A 257 32.18 3.48 4.84
CA THR A 257 32.64 2.15 4.42
C THR A 257 31.79 1.05 5.06
N GLU A 258 31.88 -0.17 4.53
CA GLU A 258 31.23 -1.35 5.13
C GLU A 258 31.63 -1.60 6.60
N LYS A 259 32.84 -1.15 7.00
CA LYS A 259 33.32 -1.31 8.39
C LYS A 259 32.76 -0.24 9.33
N GLU A 260 32.41 0.94 8.81
CA GLU A 260 31.96 2.09 9.60
C GLU A 260 30.45 2.15 9.75
N ILE A 261 29.70 1.53 8.83
CA ILE A 261 28.24 1.59 8.84
C ILE A 261 27.64 0.96 10.10
N TYR A 262 28.07 -0.24 10.49
CA TYR A 262 27.54 -0.93 11.68
C TYR A 262 27.80 -0.16 12.99
N PRO A 263 29.02 0.36 13.25
CA PRO A 263 29.24 1.28 14.37
C PRO A 263 28.34 2.52 14.32
N ALA A 264 28.11 3.10 13.13
CA ALA A 264 27.29 4.29 12.97
C ALA A 264 25.80 4.02 13.28
N GLU A 265 25.25 2.89 12.84
CA GLU A 265 23.89 2.44 13.19
C GLU A 265 23.75 2.22 14.70
N ARG A 266 24.77 1.64 15.33
CA ARG A 266 24.80 1.41 16.79
C ARG A 266 25.02 2.69 17.60
N ALA A 267 25.53 3.76 17.01
CA ALA A 267 25.75 5.02 17.71
C ALA A 267 24.45 5.62 18.27
N LEU A 268 23.28 5.21 17.77
CA LEU A 268 21.97 5.53 18.31
C LEU A 268 21.81 5.15 19.80
N GLU A 269 22.61 4.21 20.29
CA GLU A 269 22.65 3.80 21.71
C GLU A 269 23.16 4.91 22.63
N LYS A 270 23.97 5.85 22.13
CA LYS A 270 24.61 6.87 22.98
C LYS A 270 23.61 7.95 23.34
N ARG A 271 23.19 7.96 24.61
CA ARG A 271 22.22 8.87 25.23
C ARG A 271 22.73 10.31 25.38
N GLU A 272 22.94 11.01 24.28
CA GLU A 272 23.04 12.48 24.31
C GLU A 272 21.69 13.09 24.76
N PRO A 273 21.66 13.96 25.80
CA PRO A 273 20.45 14.57 26.35
C PRO A 273 19.66 15.47 25.38
N GLY A 274 20.24 15.89 24.26
CA GLY A 274 19.63 16.79 23.27
C GLY A 274 19.34 16.15 21.90
N ALA A 275 19.48 14.83 21.76
CA ALA A 275 19.22 14.18 20.48
C ALA A 275 17.72 14.25 20.13
N LYS A 276 17.41 14.60 18.88
CA LYS A 276 16.02 14.55 18.39
C LYS A 276 15.50 13.11 18.45
N THR A 277 14.24 12.95 18.79
CA THR A 277 13.55 11.66 18.85
C THR A 277 12.44 11.61 17.82
N ARG A 278 12.20 10.43 17.26
CA ARG A 278 11.09 10.18 16.35
C ARG A 278 10.29 8.97 16.82
N THR A 279 8.99 9.01 16.53
CA THR A 279 8.08 7.88 16.73
C THR A 279 8.05 7.02 15.47
N TYR A 280 8.18 5.73 15.64
CA TYR A 280 8.13 4.71 14.62
C TYR A 280 7.04 3.68 14.95
N PHE A 281 6.63 2.94 13.93
CA PHE A 281 5.59 1.92 14.01
C PHE A 281 6.06 0.66 13.30
N LEU A 282 5.83 -0.48 13.94
CA LEU A 282 6.03 -1.80 13.33
C LEU A 282 5.13 -2.82 14.02
N PHE A 283 4.92 -3.97 13.40
CA PHE A 283 4.28 -5.11 14.06
C PHE A 283 5.32 -6.00 14.75
N SER A 284 5.00 -6.50 15.94
CA SER A 284 5.85 -7.47 16.64
C SER A 284 6.02 -8.75 15.82
N GLU A 285 7.13 -9.45 15.99
CA GLU A 285 7.40 -10.73 15.33
C GLU A 285 6.90 -11.89 16.21
N LYS A 286 6.58 -13.03 15.59
CA LYS A 286 6.17 -14.25 16.32
C LYS A 286 7.34 -14.74 17.17
N SER A 287 7.07 -15.07 18.43
CA SER A 287 8.05 -15.68 19.33
C SER A 287 8.06 -17.19 19.21
N ASP A 288 9.24 -17.81 19.28
CA ASP A 288 9.36 -19.27 19.40
C ASP A 288 9.09 -19.74 20.84
N ASP A 289 9.45 -18.92 21.84
CA ASP A 289 9.20 -19.20 23.27
C ASP A 289 7.74 -18.91 23.68
N PHE A 290 7.10 -17.96 22.99
CA PHE A 290 5.72 -17.53 23.24
C PHE A 290 4.89 -17.59 21.94
N PRO A 291 4.67 -18.78 21.34
CA PRO A 291 4.05 -18.92 20.02
C PRO A 291 2.59 -18.49 19.98
N ASP A 292 1.90 -18.51 21.11
CA ASP A 292 0.50 -18.09 21.25
C ASP A 292 0.33 -16.58 21.47
N GLU A 293 1.43 -15.82 21.56
CA GLU A 293 1.37 -14.38 21.73
C GLU A 293 0.81 -13.70 20.46
N PRO A 294 -0.25 -12.87 20.58
CA PRO A 294 -0.76 -12.15 19.44
C PRO A 294 0.24 -11.10 18.95
N ILE A 295 0.28 -10.92 17.64
CA ILE A 295 1.05 -9.83 17.01
C ILE A 295 0.47 -8.48 17.44
N LYS A 296 1.33 -7.57 17.90
CA LYS A 296 0.99 -6.24 18.42
C LYS A 296 1.50 -5.15 17.48
N LEU A 297 0.75 -4.05 17.38
CA LEU A 297 1.22 -2.85 16.68
C LEU A 297 2.03 -1.98 17.66
N MET A 298 3.35 -2.06 17.55
CA MET A 298 4.27 -1.36 18.44
C MET A 298 4.47 0.08 17.97
N MET A 299 4.11 1.03 18.83
CA MET A 299 4.51 2.42 18.71
C MET A 299 5.71 2.63 19.63
N TYR A 300 6.85 3.02 19.06
CA TYR A 300 8.08 3.20 19.82
C TYR A 300 8.80 4.49 19.43
N THR A 301 9.55 5.05 20.37
CA THR A 301 10.39 6.22 20.14
C THR A 301 11.85 5.81 20.13
N GLN A 302 12.60 6.37 19.19
CA GLN A 302 14.03 6.17 19.03
C GLN A 302 14.69 7.49 18.65
N LYS A 303 16.00 7.59 18.82
CA LYS A 303 16.76 8.73 18.32
C LYS A 303 16.67 8.82 16.81
N ASP A 304 16.41 10.02 16.33
CA ASP A 304 16.31 10.32 14.92
C ASP A 304 17.66 10.80 14.38
N ASN A 305 18.19 10.10 13.38
CA ASN A 305 19.42 10.47 12.69
C ASN A 305 19.17 11.33 11.44
N LYS A 306 17.96 11.89 11.29
CA LYS A 306 17.56 12.76 10.17
C LYS A 306 17.86 12.13 8.80
N GLY A 307 17.47 10.88 8.63
CA GLY A 307 17.77 10.10 7.42
C GLY A 307 19.18 9.51 7.34
N GLY A 308 20.07 9.72 8.32
CA GLY A 308 21.33 8.99 8.43
C GLY A 308 21.17 7.51 8.80
N PRO A 309 22.28 6.78 9.05
CA PRO A 309 22.24 5.37 9.45
C PRO A 309 21.25 5.11 10.57
N ASN A 310 20.42 4.07 10.41
CA ASN A 310 19.39 3.69 11.36
C ASN A 310 19.36 2.18 11.57
N THR A 311 18.72 1.72 12.64
CA THR A 311 18.40 0.32 12.86
C THR A 311 17.08 0.22 13.61
N ARG A 312 16.29 -0.81 13.31
CA ARG A 312 15.03 -1.08 14.04
C ARG A 312 15.25 -2.02 15.23
N PRO A 313 14.44 -1.92 16.29
CA PRO A 313 14.30 -2.98 17.27
C PRO A 313 13.54 -4.18 16.69
N PHE A 314 13.75 -5.34 17.30
CA PHE A 314 13.02 -6.57 17.02
C PHE A 314 12.14 -6.88 18.23
N PHE A 315 10.91 -6.36 18.21
CA PHE A 315 9.88 -6.67 19.20
C PHE A 315 9.40 -8.10 18.98
N GLN A 316 9.97 -9.02 19.74
CA GLN A 316 9.68 -10.44 19.73
C GLN A 316 9.96 -10.89 21.15
N LYS A 317 8.93 -11.36 21.84
CA LYS A 317 9.10 -11.76 23.22
C LYS A 317 10.07 -12.95 23.31
N ASN A 318 10.96 -12.92 24.28
CA ASN A 318 12.04 -13.89 24.40
C ASN A 318 12.22 -14.27 25.88
N ASP A 319 12.46 -15.54 26.15
CA ASP A 319 12.78 -16.03 27.49
C ASP A 319 14.29 -16.25 27.60
N ASP A 320 15.00 -15.25 28.12
CA ASP A 320 16.45 -15.31 28.37
C ASP A 320 16.76 -15.93 29.75
N SER A 321 16.14 -17.08 30.02
CA SER A 321 16.37 -17.84 31.25
C SER A 321 17.73 -18.56 31.22
N PHE A 322 18.76 -17.97 31.83
CA PHE A 322 20.08 -18.58 32.01
C PHE A 322 20.48 -18.62 33.50
N PHE A 323 21.04 -19.75 33.94
CA PHE A 323 21.59 -19.95 35.30
C PHE A 323 20.64 -19.53 36.45
N GLY A 324 19.36 -19.86 36.36
CA GLY A 324 18.38 -19.65 37.44
C GLY A 324 17.87 -18.22 37.60
N ARG A 325 18.16 -17.32 36.65
CA ARG A 325 17.45 -16.04 36.51
C ARG A 325 16.50 -16.12 35.33
N ASN A 326 15.20 -16.04 35.61
CA ASN A 326 14.19 -15.97 34.56
C ASN A 326 13.98 -14.50 34.18
N THR A 327 14.40 -14.13 32.97
CA THR A 327 14.20 -12.78 32.44
C THR A 327 13.43 -12.89 31.14
N VAL A 328 12.18 -12.44 31.17
CA VAL A 328 11.35 -12.34 29.96
C VAL A 328 11.50 -10.92 29.40
N SER A 329 11.91 -10.82 28.16
CA SER A 329 12.08 -9.56 27.42
C SER A 329 11.01 -9.44 26.33
N ASP A 330 10.56 -8.23 26.04
CA ASP A 330 9.71 -7.94 24.87
C ASP A 330 10.54 -7.83 23.56
N PHE A 331 11.86 -8.01 23.64
CA PHE A 331 12.80 -7.85 22.53
C PHE A 331 13.66 -9.09 22.32
N ARG A 332 13.82 -9.51 21.06
CA ARG A 332 14.94 -10.38 20.64
C ARG A 332 16.23 -9.57 20.52
N GLN A 333 16.14 -8.34 20.00
CA GLN A 333 17.29 -7.47 19.78
C GLN A 333 16.88 -5.99 19.72
N GLY A 334 17.80 -5.11 20.11
CA GLY A 334 17.68 -3.68 19.84
C GLY A 334 16.88 -2.89 20.87
N GLU A 335 16.59 -3.48 22.04
CA GLU A 335 15.98 -2.78 23.18
C GLU A 335 16.68 -1.46 23.50
N LYS A 336 18.01 -1.45 23.47
CA LYS A 336 18.86 -0.27 23.71
C LYS A 336 18.65 0.90 22.76
N TYR A 337 18.03 0.68 21.60
CA TYR A 337 17.68 1.74 20.65
C TYR A 337 16.35 2.41 21.00
N VAL A 338 15.54 1.78 21.84
CA VAL A 338 14.19 2.22 22.18
C VAL A 338 14.22 3.10 23.44
N ILE A 339 13.65 4.29 23.34
CA ILE A 339 13.52 5.24 24.44
C ILE A 339 12.22 4.94 25.21
N SER A 340 11.13 4.69 24.49
CA SER A 340 9.84 4.30 25.05
C SER A 340 9.05 3.50 24.02
N TYR A 341 8.17 2.61 24.46
CA TYR A 341 7.25 1.91 23.55
C TYR A 341 5.93 1.57 24.23
N LYS A 342 4.92 1.31 23.41
CA LYS A 342 3.61 0.77 23.82
C LYS A 342 2.97 -0.01 22.68
N ASP A 343 2.06 -0.93 23.02
CA ASP A 343 1.07 -1.42 22.06
C ASP A 343 0.06 -0.28 21.79
N LEU A 344 -0.02 0.17 20.53
CA LEU A 344 -0.94 1.24 20.14
C LEU A 344 -2.40 0.78 20.21
N THR A 345 -2.64 -0.53 20.08
CA THR A 345 -3.96 -1.12 19.90
C THR A 345 -4.17 -2.34 20.80
N PRO A 346 -4.12 -2.16 22.13
CA PRO A 346 -4.17 -3.26 23.07
C PRO A 346 -5.44 -4.11 22.89
N GLY A 347 -5.24 -5.42 22.87
CA GLY A 347 -6.29 -6.43 22.72
C GLY A 347 -6.79 -6.63 21.29
N ARG A 348 -6.17 -5.98 20.29
CA ARG A 348 -6.46 -6.26 18.87
C ARG A 348 -5.68 -7.48 18.36
N LEU A 349 -6.24 -8.13 17.34
CA LEU A 349 -5.66 -9.30 16.69
C LEU A 349 -5.35 -8.95 15.25
N TYR A 350 -4.16 -9.32 14.82
CA TYR A 350 -3.63 -9.03 13.50
C TYR A 350 -3.08 -10.30 12.86
N PHE A 351 -3.40 -10.50 11.59
CA PHE A 351 -2.93 -11.63 10.80
C PHE A 351 -2.21 -11.11 9.57
N SER A 352 -0.96 -11.54 9.36
CA SER A 352 -0.07 -11.02 8.30
C SER A 352 -0.13 -9.49 8.15
N PRO A 353 0.15 -8.72 9.23
CA PRO A 353 -0.04 -7.29 9.19
C PRO A 353 1.19 -6.52 8.69
N GLU A 354 0.95 -5.38 8.07
CA GLU A 354 1.99 -4.48 7.57
C GLU A 354 1.62 -3.01 7.82
N VAL A 355 2.63 -2.17 8.03
CA VAL A 355 2.47 -0.72 8.15
C VAL A 355 2.65 -0.14 6.75
N LEU A 356 1.60 0.52 6.24
CA LEU A 356 1.58 1.13 4.92
C LEU A 356 2.04 2.58 4.94
N TYR A 357 1.76 3.30 6.02
CA TYR A 357 2.12 4.71 6.20
C TYR A 357 2.13 5.07 7.67
N SER A 358 2.98 6.02 8.08
CA SER A 358 2.87 6.62 9.40
C SER A 358 3.38 8.07 9.45
N ASP A 359 2.72 8.89 10.26
CA ASP A 359 3.20 10.18 10.74
C ASP A 359 2.83 10.38 12.21
N ASN A 360 2.94 11.61 12.73
CA ASN A 360 2.62 11.91 14.13
C ASN A 360 1.11 11.92 14.44
N GLN A 361 0.25 11.89 13.42
CA GLN A 361 -1.21 11.96 13.54
C GLN A 361 -1.86 10.62 13.22
N TYR A 362 -1.37 9.92 12.20
CA TYR A 362 -1.99 8.75 11.61
C TYR A 362 -1.00 7.63 11.36
N VAL A 363 -1.44 6.40 11.61
CA VAL A 363 -0.79 5.20 11.09
C VAL A 363 -1.81 4.43 10.24
N LEU A 364 -1.40 4.08 9.03
CA LEU A 364 -2.18 3.25 8.12
C LEU A 364 -1.58 1.85 8.11
N ILE A 365 -2.41 0.87 8.39
CA ILE A 365 -2.01 -0.53 8.44
C ILE A 365 -2.85 -1.36 7.48
N MET A 366 -2.29 -2.44 6.98
CA MET A 366 -3.03 -3.54 6.37
C MET A 366 -2.87 -4.81 7.16
N TYR A 367 -3.90 -5.66 7.13
CA TYR A 367 -3.88 -6.98 7.76
C TYR A 367 -5.00 -7.86 7.20
N LYS A 368 -4.82 -9.17 7.28
CA LYS A 368 -5.85 -10.16 6.97
C LYS A 368 -6.91 -10.20 8.06
N ALA A 369 -8.17 -10.40 7.68
CA ALA A 369 -9.29 -10.46 8.63
C ALA A 369 -9.22 -11.69 9.56
N THR A 370 -8.60 -12.78 9.09
CA THR A 370 -8.42 -14.06 9.79
C THR A 370 -7.08 -14.69 9.40
N ALA A 371 -6.68 -15.74 10.10
CA ALA A 371 -5.46 -16.51 9.79
C ALA A 371 -5.54 -17.35 8.50
N ALA A 372 -6.72 -17.45 7.85
CA ALA A 372 -6.89 -18.25 6.65
C ALA A 372 -6.07 -17.68 5.47
N ALA A 373 -5.54 -18.57 4.62
CA ALA A 373 -4.74 -18.18 3.46
C ALA A 373 -5.49 -17.18 2.55
N ASN A 374 -6.76 -17.48 2.26
CA ASN A 374 -7.67 -16.69 1.41
C ASN A 374 -8.53 -15.70 2.21
N SER A 375 -7.97 -15.12 3.28
CA SER A 375 -8.69 -14.14 4.10
C SER A 375 -8.67 -12.76 3.47
N ASN A 376 -9.81 -12.06 3.51
CA ASN A 376 -9.92 -10.69 3.00
C ASN A 376 -8.92 -9.78 3.72
N VAL A 377 -8.28 -8.89 2.95
CA VAL A 377 -7.39 -7.86 3.49
C VAL A 377 -8.22 -6.65 3.90
N LYS A 378 -7.82 -6.01 5.00
CA LYS A 378 -8.38 -4.74 5.47
C LYS A 378 -7.27 -3.71 5.50
N VAL A 379 -7.57 -2.50 5.03
CA VAL A 379 -6.78 -1.30 5.32
C VAL A 379 -7.48 -0.53 6.43
N GLN A 380 -6.72 -0.15 7.45
CA GLN A 380 -7.24 0.57 8.61
C GLN A 380 -6.36 1.77 8.91
N CYS A 381 -6.98 2.94 9.04
CA CYS A 381 -6.31 4.15 9.51
C CYS A 381 -6.59 4.32 11.00
N LEU A 382 -5.53 4.54 11.77
CA LEU A 382 -5.57 4.73 13.21
C LEU A 382 -5.05 6.12 13.57
N SER A 383 -5.67 6.71 14.57
CA SER A 383 -5.18 7.90 15.25
C SER A 383 -3.99 7.52 16.14
N VAL A 384 -2.85 8.20 15.97
CA VAL A 384 -1.62 7.94 16.74
C VAL A 384 -1.74 8.28 18.23
N PRO A 385 -2.43 9.37 18.64
CA PRO A 385 -2.58 9.69 20.07
C PRO A 385 -3.20 8.58 20.91
N ASP A 386 -4.23 7.90 20.39
CA ASP A 386 -5.13 7.03 21.18
C ASP A 386 -5.40 5.65 20.54
N GLY A 387 -4.83 5.36 19.36
CA GLY A 387 -5.08 4.11 18.63
C GLY A 387 -6.51 3.96 18.11
N ARG A 388 -7.33 5.03 18.17
CA ARG A 388 -8.73 4.98 17.71
C ARG A 388 -8.78 4.80 16.20
N ILE A 389 -9.70 3.96 15.74
CA ILE A 389 -9.91 3.75 14.31
C ILE A 389 -10.55 5.00 13.70
N ILE A 390 -9.99 5.46 12.59
CA ILE A 390 -10.52 6.57 11.80
C ILE A 390 -11.41 5.99 10.69
N PHE A 391 -10.91 4.99 9.98
CA PHE A 391 -11.70 4.21 9.05
C PHE A 391 -11.17 2.79 8.92
N THR A 392 -12.00 1.91 8.37
CA THR A 392 -11.60 0.58 7.94
C THR A 392 -12.21 0.34 6.56
N LYS A 393 -11.36 0.01 5.60
CA LYS A 393 -11.72 -0.27 4.21
C LYS A 393 -11.38 -1.74 3.91
N PRO A 394 -12.35 -2.58 3.54
CA PRO A 394 -12.04 -3.90 3.00
C PRO A 394 -11.39 -3.74 1.61
N ILE A 395 -10.41 -4.60 1.33
CA ILE A 395 -9.79 -4.78 0.02
C ILE A 395 -10.25 -6.13 -0.51
N GLU A 396 -10.64 -6.18 -1.78
CA GLU A 396 -11.08 -7.41 -2.44
C GLU A 396 -9.90 -8.39 -2.55
N LEU A 397 -10.18 -9.70 -2.49
CA LEU A 397 -9.16 -10.76 -2.39
C LEU A 397 -8.17 -10.81 -3.56
N ASP A 398 -8.60 -10.36 -4.73
CA ASP A 398 -7.81 -10.28 -5.96
C ASP A 398 -6.90 -9.04 -6.00
N LYS A 399 -7.03 -8.13 -5.03
CA LYS A 399 -6.26 -6.89 -4.95
C LYS A 399 -5.27 -6.96 -3.80
N SER A 400 -3.99 -7.08 -4.14
CA SER A 400 -2.89 -6.93 -3.18
C SER A 400 -2.45 -5.47 -3.12
N ILE A 401 -2.23 -4.95 -1.91
CA ILE A 401 -1.51 -3.69 -1.73
C ILE A 401 -0.06 -4.10 -1.61
N ASP A 402 0.68 -3.89 -2.69
CA ASP A 402 2.04 -4.42 -2.83
C ASP A 402 3.09 -3.45 -2.28
N ARG A 403 2.69 -2.22 -1.94
CA ARG A 403 3.59 -1.10 -1.61
C ARG A 403 3.07 -0.15 -0.53
N GLU A 404 3.95 0.77 -0.13
CA GLU A 404 3.66 1.86 0.80
C GLU A 404 2.50 2.75 0.30
N ALA A 405 1.76 3.32 1.25
CA ALA A 405 0.71 4.31 0.96
C ALA A 405 1.25 5.73 1.12
N TYR A 406 0.70 6.67 0.35
CA TYR A 406 1.02 8.08 0.51
C TYR A 406 -0.15 8.88 1.08
N LYS A 407 0.08 9.68 2.12
CA LYS A 407 -0.91 10.62 2.65
C LYS A 407 -0.80 11.96 1.93
N TYR A 408 -1.91 12.42 1.36
CA TYR A 408 -2.05 13.79 0.84
C TYR A 408 -3.03 14.58 1.73
N SER A 409 -3.20 15.88 1.47
CA SER A 409 -3.96 16.78 2.33
C SER A 409 -5.41 16.36 2.63
N LYS A 410 -6.05 15.55 1.76
CA LYS A 410 -7.46 15.13 1.92
C LYS A 410 -7.66 13.62 2.09
N GLY A 411 -6.59 12.81 2.17
CA GLY A 411 -6.72 11.37 2.35
C GLY A 411 -5.44 10.59 2.01
N PHE A 412 -5.61 9.38 1.46
CA PHE A 412 -4.49 8.48 1.13
C PHE A 412 -4.56 7.99 -0.32
N MET A 413 -3.39 7.78 -0.92
CA MET A 413 -3.19 7.06 -2.17
C MET A 413 -2.63 5.67 -1.82
N LEU A 414 -3.38 4.62 -2.15
CA LEU A 414 -3.04 3.23 -1.85
C LEU A 414 -2.64 2.56 -3.16
N GLU A 415 -1.38 2.16 -3.28
CA GLU A 415 -0.86 1.52 -4.47
C GLU A 415 -1.09 0.01 -4.45
N THR A 416 -1.56 -0.52 -5.57
CA THR A 416 -1.55 -1.93 -5.93
C THR A 416 -0.80 -2.11 -7.24
N TYR A 417 -0.46 -3.36 -7.59
CA TYR A 417 0.18 -3.64 -8.88
C TYR A 417 -0.56 -3.05 -10.10
N GLU A 418 -1.90 -3.01 -10.06
CA GLU A 418 -2.74 -2.62 -11.20
C GLU A 418 -3.34 -1.21 -11.09
N ALA A 419 -3.35 -0.62 -9.90
CA ALA A 419 -4.06 0.63 -9.67
C ALA A 419 -3.51 1.42 -8.49
N VAL A 420 -3.84 2.72 -8.46
CA VAL A 420 -3.72 3.54 -7.25
C VAL A 420 -5.11 3.98 -6.82
N TYR A 421 -5.54 3.55 -5.63
CA TYR A 421 -6.81 3.95 -5.03
C TYR A 421 -6.62 5.23 -4.25
N VAL A 422 -7.27 6.31 -4.71
CA VAL A 422 -7.29 7.56 -3.97
C VAL A 422 -8.50 7.56 -3.04
N THR A 423 -8.25 7.79 -1.76
CA THR A 423 -9.26 7.79 -0.71
C THR A 423 -9.37 9.17 -0.08
N ASP A 424 -10.53 9.46 0.52
CA ASP A 424 -10.66 10.55 1.48
C ASP A 424 -10.26 10.13 2.90
N MET A 425 -10.23 11.07 3.85
CA MET A 425 -9.96 10.78 5.27
C MET A 425 -11.00 9.87 5.96
N LYS A 426 -12.10 9.52 5.29
CA LYS A 426 -13.11 8.55 5.77
C LYS A 426 -12.93 7.17 5.14
N GLY A 427 -11.90 6.97 4.33
CA GLY A 427 -11.62 5.71 3.64
C GLY A 427 -12.53 5.47 2.42
N LYS A 428 -13.31 6.46 1.97
CA LYS A 428 -14.10 6.35 0.76
C LYS A 428 -13.19 6.57 -0.44
N THR A 429 -13.25 5.67 -1.42
CA THR A 429 -12.55 5.85 -2.70
C THR A 429 -13.15 7.04 -3.45
N VAL A 430 -12.32 8.03 -3.76
CA VAL A 430 -12.68 9.22 -4.54
C VAL A 430 -12.24 9.11 -6.01
N ASN A 431 -11.19 8.35 -6.28
CA ASN A 431 -10.76 7.99 -7.63
C ASN A 431 -10.02 6.65 -7.63
N GLU A 432 -10.02 5.98 -8.77
CA GLU A 432 -9.20 4.81 -9.05
C GLU A 432 -8.37 5.11 -10.29
N PHE A 433 -7.07 5.27 -10.11
CA PHE A 433 -6.14 5.42 -11.23
C PHE A 433 -5.71 4.03 -11.69
N LYS A 434 -6.20 3.59 -12.85
CA LYS A 434 -5.80 2.31 -13.43
C LYS A 434 -4.46 2.45 -14.14
N ILE A 435 -3.53 1.57 -13.81
CA ILE A 435 -2.25 1.52 -14.48
C ILE A 435 -2.35 0.53 -15.64
N ILE A 436 -2.25 1.05 -16.86
CA ILE A 436 -2.41 0.25 -18.08
C ILE A 436 -1.20 -0.68 -18.21
N ASN A 437 -1.36 -1.93 -17.75
CA ASN A 437 -0.47 -3.06 -17.99
C ASN A 437 -0.60 -3.57 -19.40
#